data_AF-A0A9E7JGM5-F1
#
_entry.id   AF-A0A9E7JGM5-F1
#
_cell.length_a   1.000
_cell.length_b   1.000
_cell.length_c   1.000
_cell.angle_alpha   90.00
_cell.angle_beta   90.00
_cell.angle_gamma   90.00
#
_symmetry.space_group_name_H-M   'P 1'
#
loop_
_entity.id
_entity.type
_entity.pdbx_description
1 polymer ?
#
loop_
_entity_poly.entity_id
_entity_poly.type
_entity_poly.pdbx_seq_one_letter_code
_entity_poly.pdbx_strand_id
1 'polypeptide(L)'
;MCIPFRYRNCDDTSDAKPDPDKEVEVLMINSPSGPGLLFPKGGWENDETVEEAAVREALEEAGVRGDIVSFLGDYIFKSKTLQDEFSPEGLCKAAVFAMHVREELELWPEQSTRHRTWVTIPEAAEQCRHPWMRDALLDGFLKWHASTMATPEEDVTPEG
;
A
#
# COMPACT_ATOMS: atom_id res chain seq x y z
N MET A 1 4.04 1.85 -6.69
CA MET A 1 3.99 1.76 -5.20
C MET A 1 2.61 1.30 -4.81
N CYS A 2 2.48 0.52 -3.74
CA CYS A 2 1.17 0.18 -3.19
C CYS A 2 1.07 0.51 -1.70
N ILE A 3 -0.15 0.65 -1.19
CA ILE A 3 -0.49 0.67 0.22
C ILE A 3 -1.18 -0.68 0.49
N PRO A 4 -0.42 -1.68 0.98
CA PRO A 4 -1.00 -2.97 1.33
C PRO A 4 -1.85 -2.81 2.58
N PHE A 5 -3.06 -3.34 2.57
CA PHE A 5 -3.98 -3.27 3.70
C PHE A 5 -4.64 -4.61 3.97
N ARG A 6 -5.09 -4.80 5.21
CA ARG A 6 -5.94 -5.92 5.63
C ARG A 6 -6.97 -5.43 6.64
N TYR A 7 -8.02 -6.22 6.79
CA TYR A 7 -8.99 -6.02 7.84
C TYR A 7 -8.65 -6.91 9.03
N ARG A 8 -8.51 -6.31 10.20
CA ARG A 8 -8.40 -7.08 11.44
C ARG A 8 -9.80 -7.54 11.83
N ASN A 9 -10.04 -8.85 11.83
CA ASN A 9 -11.24 -9.38 12.47
C ASN A 9 -11.09 -9.17 13.98
N CYS A 10 -12.05 -8.47 14.58
CA CYS A 10 -12.12 -8.26 16.02
C CYS A 10 -12.46 -9.53 16.83
N ASP A 11 -12.83 -10.63 16.16
CA ASP A 11 -13.02 -11.94 16.82
C ASP A 11 -12.63 -13.11 15.89
N ASP A 12 -11.80 -14.01 16.40
CA ASP A 12 -11.31 -15.23 15.74
C ASP A 12 -12.36 -16.37 15.75
N THR A 13 -13.65 -16.05 15.68
CA THR A 13 -14.72 -17.07 15.70
C THR A 13 -15.86 -16.82 14.71
N SER A 14 -15.89 -17.70 13.69
CA SER A 14 -17.03 -18.11 12.85
C SER A 14 -17.66 -17.11 11.85
N ASP A 15 -17.90 -17.62 10.64
CA ASP A 15 -18.77 -17.16 9.55
C ASP A 15 -19.79 -16.04 9.87
N ALA A 16 -19.32 -14.79 9.89
CA ALA A 16 -20.18 -13.62 9.95
C ALA A 16 -19.70 -12.52 9.00
N LYS A 17 -20.67 -11.77 8.45
CA LYS A 17 -20.52 -10.66 7.50
C LYS A 17 -19.40 -9.68 7.88
N PRO A 18 -18.81 -8.96 6.91
CA PRO A 18 -17.86 -7.90 7.20
C PRO A 18 -18.47 -6.88 8.18
N ASP A 19 -17.94 -6.86 9.40
CA ASP A 19 -18.31 -5.94 10.47
C ASP A 19 -17.80 -4.51 10.12
N PRO A 20 -18.64 -3.47 10.24
CA PRO A 20 -18.20 -2.08 10.06
C PRO A 20 -17.15 -1.63 11.09
N ASP A 21 -16.96 -2.36 12.20
CA ASP A 21 -15.90 -2.17 13.20
C ASP A 21 -14.60 -2.96 12.88
N LYS A 22 -14.46 -3.54 11.67
CA LYS A 22 -13.16 -4.09 11.25
C LYS A 22 -12.14 -2.96 11.10
N GLU A 23 -11.23 -2.88 12.06
CA GLU A 23 -10.13 -1.94 12.03
C GLU A 23 -9.21 -2.27 10.83
N VAL A 24 -9.04 -1.29 9.94
CA VAL A 24 -8.14 -1.40 8.78
C VAL A 24 -6.71 -1.13 9.24
N GLU A 25 -5.83 -2.09 8.96
CA GLU A 25 -4.39 -1.97 9.15
C GLU A 25 -3.71 -1.85 7.79
N VAL A 26 -2.66 -1.06 7.72
CA VAL A 26 -1.77 -0.97 6.55
C VAL A 26 -0.40 -1.54 6.87
N LEU A 27 0.22 -2.14 5.88
CA LEU A 27 1.57 -2.68 6.00
C LEU A 27 2.58 -1.62 5.56
N MET A 28 3.57 -1.42 6.41
CA MET A 28 4.74 -0.61 6.10
C MET A 28 6.03 -1.39 6.33
N ILE A 29 7.12 -0.90 5.77
CA ILE A 29 8.48 -1.45 5.91
C ILE A 29 9.42 -0.40 6.49
N ASN A 30 10.48 -0.83 7.17
CA ASN A 30 11.54 0.06 7.63
C ASN A 30 12.27 0.74 6.46
N SER A 31 12.68 1.99 6.68
CA SER A 31 13.58 2.68 5.75
C SER A 31 15.03 2.19 5.90
N PRO A 32 15.77 1.99 4.79
CA PRO A 32 17.16 1.53 4.86
C PRO A 32 18.12 2.67 5.21
N SER A 33 17.66 3.93 5.15
CA SER A 33 18.50 5.13 5.24
C SER A 33 18.18 5.99 6.47
N GLY A 34 17.58 5.42 7.52
CA GLY A 34 17.32 6.09 8.80
C GLY A 34 15.91 5.87 9.34
N PRO A 35 15.44 6.68 10.31
CA PRO A 35 14.16 6.47 10.97
C PRO A 35 12.96 6.65 10.02
N GLY A 36 11.82 6.15 10.48
CA GLY A 36 10.56 6.18 9.76
C GLY A 36 10.28 4.94 8.93
N LEU A 37 9.02 4.80 8.54
CA LEU A 37 8.49 3.72 7.74
C LEU A 37 8.16 4.21 6.33
N LEU A 38 8.14 3.25 5.41
CA LEU A 38 7.84 3.42 3.99
C LEU A 38 6.77 2.41 3.60
N PHE A 39 6.07 2.69 2.51
CA PHE A 39 5.29 1.67 1.82
C PHE A 39 6.14 0.95 0.77
N PRO A 40 5.81 -0.30 0.40
CA PRO A 40 6.52 -1.03 -0.64
C PRO A 40 6.53 -0.29 -1.98
N LYS A 41 7.72 -0.09 -2.54
CA LYS A 41 7.92 0.69 -3.76
C LYS A 41 9.28 0.44 -4.42
N GLY A 42 9.27 0.29 -5.73
CA GLY A 42 10.46 0.36 -6.57
C GLY A 42 10.17 0.91 -7.97
N GLY A 43 11.16 0.76 -8.85
CA GLY A 43 11.05 1.14 -10.24
C GLY A 43 10.16 0.16 -11.01
N TRP A 44 9.67 0.58 -12.17
CA TRP A 44 9.04 -0.32 -13.13
C TRP A 44 9.98 -0.50 -14.33
N GLU A 45 10.06 -1.72 -14.85
CA GLU A 45 10.81 -2.03 -16.07
C GLU A 45 9.93 -1.84 -17.33
N ASN A 46 10.54 -1.87 -18.53
CA ASN A 46 9.79 -1.62 -19.78
C ASN A 46 8.82 -2.75 -20.16
N ASP A 47 8.98 -3.91 -19.55
CA ASP A 47 8.23 -5.14 -19.79
C ASP A 47 7.15 -5.43 -18.76
N GLU A 48 6.94 -4.54 -17.78
CA GLU A 48 5.87 -4.64 -16.78
C GLU A 48 5.01 -3.37 -16.70
N THR A 49 3.75 -3.54 -16.33
CA THR A 49 2.88 -2.42 -15.96
C THR A 49 3.24 -1.88 -14.58
N VAL A 50 2.85 -0.64 -14.30
CA VAL A 50 3.11 0.00 -13.00
C VAL A 50 2.36 -0.72 -11.85
N GLU A 51 1.26 -1.40 -12.17
CA GLU A 51 0.50 -2.25 -11.24
C GLU A 51 1.25 -3.53 -10.93
N GLU A 52 1.76 -4.24 -11.95
CA GLU A 52 2.57 -5.45 -11.79
C GLU A 52 3.83 -5.15 -10.97
N ALA A 53 4.50 -4.02 -11.26
CA ALA A 53 5.63 -3.55 -10.47
C ALA A 53 5.21 -3.33 -8.99
N ALA A 54 4.05 -2.71 -8.73
CA ALA A 54 3.60 -2.48 -7.36
C ALA A 54 3.33 -3.78 -6.58
N VAL A 55 2.82 -4.83 -7.26
CA VAL A 55 2.60 -6.16 -6.68
C VAL A 55 3.92 -6.88 -6.44
N ARG A 56 4.83 -6.87 -7.42
CA ARG A 56 6.17 -7.46 -7.32
C ARG A 56 6.94 -6.88 -6.14
N GLU A 57 6.97 -5.56 -6.01
CA GLU A 57 7.67 -4.85 -4.93
C GLU A 57 7.06 -5.16 -3.55
N ALA A 58 5.75 -5.35 -3.45
CA ALA A 58 5.11 -5.76 -2.19
C ALA A 58 5.54 -7.18 -1.77
N LEU A 59 5.72 -8.07 -2.74
CA LEU A 59 6.27 -9.40 -2.48
C LEU A 59 7.75 -9.33 -2.09
N GLU A 60 8.56 -8.56 -2.83
CA GLU A 60 10.01 -8.49 -2.64
C GLU A 60 10.39 -7.78 -1.34
N GLU A 61 9.82 -6.60 -1.07
CA GLU A 61 10.18 -5.80 0.11
C GLU A 61 9.42 -6.24 1.37
N ALA A 62 8.17 -6.69 1.24
CA ALA A 62 7.29 -6.95 2.38
C ALA A 62 6.82 -8.41 2.51
N GLY A 63 7.05 -9.27 1.51
CA GLY A 63 6.64 -10.67 1.57
C GLY A 63 5.12 -10.83 1.63
N VAL A 64 4.35 -9.98 0.94
CA VAL A 64 2.89 -10.09 0.88
C VAL A 64 2.40 -10.25 -0.55
N ARG A 65 1.33 -11.01 -0.72
CA ARG A 65 0.59 -11.12 -1.99
C ARG A 65 -0.83 -10.64 -1.79
N GLY A 66 -1.38 -10.01 -2.81
CA GLY A 66 -2.69 -9.42 -2.76
C GLY A 66 -3.20 -8.96 -4.11
N ASP A 67 -4.42 -8.43 -4.09
CA ASP A 67 -5.08 -7.90 -5.27
C ASP A 67 -4.98 -6.38 -5.25
N ILE A 68 -4.60 -5.77 -6.38
CA ILE A 68 -4.77 -4.33 -6.57
C ILE A 68 -6.26 -4.06 -6.74
N VAL A 69 -6.83 -3.25 -5.84
CA VAL A 69 -8.28 -2.97 -5.80
C VAL A 69 -8.62 -1.56 -6.23
N SER A 70 -7.66 -0.63 -6.21
CA SER A 70 -7.85 0.72 -6.71
C SER A 70 -6.53 1.43 -7.00
N PHE A 71 -6.53 2.24 -8.05
CA PHE A 71 -5.54 3.31 -8.21
C PHE A 71 -5.93 4.49 -7.31
N LEU A 72 -4.98 4.99 -6.52
CA LEU A 72 -5.20 6.07 -5.54
C LEU A 72 -4.70 7.43 -6.05
N GLY A 73 -3.93 7.43 -7.13
CA GLY A 73 -3.44 8.64 -7.76
C GLY A 73 -1.92 8.68 -7.90
N ASP A 74 -1.48 9.80 -8.45
CA ASP A 74 -0.09 10.09 -8.75
C ASP A 74 0.47 11.14 -7.81
N TYR A 75 1.60 10.83 -7.17
CA TYR A 75 2.24 11.70 -6.20
C TYR A 75 3.62 12.11 -6.69
N ILE A 76 3.84 13.42 -6.80
CA ILE A 76 5.12 13.98 -7.24
C ILE A 76 6.01 14.19 -6.03
N PHE A 77 7.24 13.68 -6.10
CA PHE A 77 8.24 13.85 -5.06
C PHE A 77 9.61 14.14 -5.66
N LYS A 78 10.54 14.62 -4.83
CA LYS A 78 11.93 14.86 -5.24
C LYS A 78 12.79 13.67 -4.82
N SER A 79 13.48 13.06 -5.77
CA SER A 79 14.49 12.04 -5.51
C SER A 79 15.88 12.61 -5.77
N LYS A 80 16.71 12.65 -4.71
CA LYS A 80 18.11 13.07 -4.85
C LYS A 80 18.94 12.10 -5.70
N THR A 81 18.52 10.84 -5.78
CA THR A 81 19.22 9.80 -6.54
C THR A 81 18.93 9.89 -8.04
N LEU A 82 17.80 10.49 -8.42
CA LEU A 82 17.38 10.66 -9.82
C LEU A 82 17.56 12.11 -10.30
N GLN A 83 18.37 12.89 -9.58
CA GLN A 83 18.79 14.22 -10.00
C GLN A 83 20.01 14.07 -10.92
N ASP A 84 19.82 14.33 -12.20
CA ASP A 84 20.88 14.28 -13.22
C ASP A 84 20.80 15.49 -14.17
N GLU A 85 21.69 15.55 -15.18
CA GLU A 85 21.71 16.66 -16.16
C GLU A 85 20.40 16.79 -16.96
N PHE A 86 19.65 15.71 -17.13
CA PHE A 86 18.39 15.67 -17.87
C PHE A 86 17.17 15.89 -16.97
N SER A 87 17.30 15.63 -15.66
CA SER A 87 16.31 15.87 -14.62
C SER A 87 16.92 16.70 -13.47
N PRO A 88 17.27 17.98 -13.70
CA PRO A 88 18.00 18.80 -12.74
C PRO A 88 17.22 19.07 -11.45
N GLU A 89 15.89 18.92 -11.48
CA GLU A 89 15.02 19.08 -10.31
C GLU A 89 14.78 17.75 -9.55
N GLY A 90 15.20 16.62 -10.13
CA GLY A 90 15.01 15.27 -9.58
C GLY A 90 13.54 14.92 -9.32
N LEU A 91 12.62 15.47 -10.10
CA LEU A 91 11.19 15.24 -9.94
C LEU A 91 10.84 13.82 -10.39
N CYS A 92 10.23 13.07 -9.49
CA CYS A 92 9.76 11.73 -9.72
C CYS A 92 8.27 11.63 -9.44
N LYS A 93 7.62 10.69 -10.13
CA LYS A 93 6.19 10.42 -10.02
C LYS A 93 6.00 9.03 -9.44
N ALA A 94 5.24 8.91 -8.37
CA ALA A 94 4.82 7.63 -7.81
C ALA A 94 3.34 7.41 -8.13
N ALA A 95 3.04 6.40 -8.93
CA ALA A 95 1.70 5.84 -9.01
C ALA A 95 1.45 5.00 -7.74
N VAL A 96 0.36 5.29 -7.04
CA VAL A 96 0.01 4.65 -5.76
C VAL A 96 -1.27 3.85 -5.93
N PHE A 97 -1.25 2.61 -5.46
CA PHE A 97 -2.38 1.68 -5.52
C PHE A 97 -2.77 1.18 -4.13
N ALA A 98 -4.05 0.91 -3.90
CA ALA A 98 -4.51 0.13 -2.75
C ALA A 98 -4.38 -1.36 -3.09
N MET A 99 -3.73 -2.12 -2.20
CA MET A 99 -3.57 -3.57 -2.38
C MET A 99 -4.18 -4.33 -1.20
N HIS A 100 -5.20 -5.14 -1.45
CA HIS A 100 -5.79 -5.99 -0.42
C HIS A 100 -4.93 -7.24 -0.25
N VAL A 101 -4.29 -7.38 0.91
CA VAL A 101 -3.40 -8.51 1.19
C VAL A 101 -4.22 -9.78 1.40
N ARG A 102 -3.82 -10.86 0.71
CA ARG A 102 -4.42 -12.20 0.77
C ARG A 102 -3.52 -13.21 1.48
N GLU A 103 -2.21 -13.02 1.39
CA GLU A 103 -1.21 -13.96 1.90
C GLU A 103 0.00 -13.19 2.45
N GLU A 104 0.48 -13.60 3.63
CA GLU A 104 1.75 -13.18 4.20
C GLU A 104 2.74 -14.34 4.13
N LEU A 105 3.87 -14.13 3.46
CA LEU A 105 4.90 -15.14 3.29
C LEU A 105 5.80 -15.22 4.54
N GLU A 106 6.19 -16.43 4.91
CA GLU A 106 7.18 -16.66 5.98
C GLU A 106 8.60 -16.30 5.53
N LEU A 107 8.91 -16.51 4.24
CA LEU A 107 10.19 -16.20 3.63
C LEU A 107 9.96 -15.33 2.39
N TRP A 108 10.68 -14.23 2.29
CA TRP A 108 10.59 -13.32 1.15
C TRP A 108 11.97 -12.72 0.78
N PRO A 109 12.13 -12.19 -0.44
CA PRO A 109 13.43 -11.81 -1.00
C PRO A 109 14.24 -10.84 -0.13
N GLU A 110 13.65 -9.73 0.33
CA GLU A 110 14.38 -8.70 1.09
C GLU A 110 14.28 -8.84 2.62
N GLN A 111 13.80 -9.96 3.15
CA GLN A 111 13.56 -10.13 4.60
C GLN A 111 14.78 -9.88 5.52
N SER A 112 15.99 -9.97 4.95
CA SER A 112 17.24 -9.72 5.68
C SER A 112 17.53 -8.23 5.91
N THR A 113 16.92 -7.35 5.13
CA THR A 113 17.11 -5.89 5.18
C THR A 113 15.81 -5.12 5.43
N ARG A 114 14.66 -5.75 5.12
CA ARG A 114 13.31 -5.22 5.29
C ARG A 114 12.55 -5.94 6.38
N HIS A 115 11.97 -5.15 7.27
CA HIS A 115 11.07 -5.60 8.32
C HIS A 115 9.69 -4.99 8.06
N ARG A 116 8.69 -5.86 7.87
CA ARG A 116 7.29 -5.47 7.73
C ARG A 116 6.64 -5.25 9.10
N THR A 117 5.78 -4.25 9.18
CA THR A 117 4.96 -3.97 10.36
C THR A 117 3.56 -3.58 9.89
N TRP A 118 2.55 -4.20 10.50
CA TRP A 118 1.16 -3.78 10.39
C TRP A 118 0.89 -2.68 11.40
N VAL A 119 0.32 -1.57 10.93
CA VAL A 119 0.04 -0.38 11.74
C VAL A 119 -1.34 0.15 11.40
N THR A 120 -1.96 0.83 12.35
CA THR A 120 -3.19 1.58 12.10
C THR A 120 -2.92 2.78 11.20
N ILE A 121 -3.96 3.34 10.57
CA ILE A 121 -3.82 4.54 9.73
C ILE A 121 -3.20 5.74 10.48
N PRO A 122 -3.61 6.05 11.73
CA PRO A 122 -2.97 7.13 12.50
C PRO A 122 -1.47 6.88 12.74
N GLU A 123 -1.10 5.67 13.17
CA GLU A 123 0.30 5.30 13.41
C GLU A 123 1.14 5.36 12.13
N ALA A 124 0.58 4.89 11.01
CA ALA A 124 1.22 4.97 9.70
C ALA A 124 1.48 6.42 9.29
N ALA A 125 0.52 7.32 9.52
CA ALA A 125 0.65 8.73 9.21
C ALA A 125 1.73 9.44 10.06
N GLU A 126 1.90 9.03 11.32
CA GLU A 126 2.96 9.54 12.21
C GLU A 126 4.34 9.00 11.85
N GLN A 127 4.43 7.73 11.44
CA GLN A 127 5.70 7.06 11.15
C GLN A 127 6.16 7.22 9.69
N CYS A 128 5.32 7.75 8.81
CA CYS A 128 5.66 8.02 7.41
C CYS A 128 6.93 8.86 7.29
N ARG A 129 7.96 8.30 6.66
CA ARG A 129 9.24 9.00 6.45
C ARG A 129 9.11 10.21 5.53
N HIS A 130 8.20 10.15 4.55
CA HIS A 130 8.06 11.18 3.53
C HIS A 130 6.66 11.82 3.58
N PRO A 131 6.56 13.17 3.57
CA PRO A 131 5.27 13.86 3.58
C PRO A 131 4.32 13.39 2.47
N TRP A 132 4.83 13.19 1.25
CA TRP A 132 4.02 12.74 0.12
C TRP A 132 3.42 11.33 0.32
N MET A 133 4.10 10.44 1.06
CA MET A 133 3.55 9.12 1.39
C MET A 133 2.43 9.24 2.43
N ARG A 134 2.58 10.18 3.38
CA ARG A 134 1.52 10.52 4.33
C ARG A 134 0.29 11.08 3.60
N ASP A 135 0.51 11.94 2.60
CA ASP A 135 -0.58 12.48 1.77
C ASP A 135 -1.21 11.36 0.93
N ALA A 136 -0.43 10.42 0.40
CA ALA A 136 -0.96 9.25 -0.30
C ALA A 136 -1.83 8.35 0.59
N LEU A 137 -1.45 8.21 1.86
CA LEU A 137 -2.23 7.50 2.86
C LEU A 137 -3.53 8.24 3.23
N LEU A 138 -3.44 9.52 3.60
CA LEU A 138 -4.57 10.27 4.16
C LEU A 138 -5.52 10.79 3.08
N ASP A 139 -4.98 11.32 1.97
CA ASP A 139 -5.78 11.90 0.90
C ASP A 139 -6.13 10.90 -0.20
N GLY A 140 -5.33 9.85 -0.38
CA GLY A 140 -5.60 8.76 -1.32
C GLY A 140 -6.35 7.61 -0.64
N PHE A 141 -5.62 6.81 0.13
CA PHE A 141 -6.13 5.56 0.68
C PHE A 141 -7.33 5.75 1.61
N LEU A 142 -7.23 6.62 2.62
CA LEU A 142 -8.28 6.77 3.63
C LEU A 142 -9.60 7.28 3.04
N LYS A 143 -9.54 8.21 2.08
CA LYS A 143 -10.73 8.72 1.38
C LYS A 143 -11.37 7.65 0.50
N TRP A 144 -10.56 6.92 -0.27
CA TRP A 144 -11.03 5.80 -1.08
C TRP A 144 -11.69 4.71 -0.21
N HIS A 145 -11.03 4.34 0.89
CA HIS A 145 -11.53 3.33 1.82
C HIS A 145 -12.87 3.75 2.44
N ALA A 146 -12.98 5.00 2.91
CA ALA A 146 -14.23 5.53 3.44
C ALA A 146 -15.37 5.55 2.41
N SER A 147 -15.06 5.88 1.15
CA SER A 147 -16.05 5.85 0.06
C SER A 147 -16.52 4.43 -0.27
N THR A 148 -15.61 3.46 -0.22
CA THR A 148 -15.91 2.05 -0.55
C THR A 148 -16.75 1.39 0.54
N MET A 149 -16.47 1.70 1.82
CA MET A 149 -17.26 1.22 2.96
C MET A 149 -18.66 1.84 3.03
N ALA A 150 -18.87 3.01 2.41
CA ALA A 150 -20.16 3.69 2.39
C ALA A 150 -21.13 3.15 1.32
N THR A 151 -20.65 2.35 0.37
CA THR A 151 -21.48 1.71 -0.66
C THR A 151 -21.75 0.25 -0.27
N PRO A 152 -22.92 -0.09 0.30
CA PRO A 152 -23.28 -1.49 0.45
C PRO A 152 -23.40 -2.12 -0.93
N GLU A 153 -22.73 -3.24 -1.15
CA GLU A 153 -22.83 -4.04 -2.37
C GLU A 153 -24.31 -4.38 -2.61
N GLU A 154 -24.91 -3.81 -3.67
CA GLU A 154 -26.18 -4.32 -4.20
C GLU A 154 -25.87 -5.64 -4.90
N ASP A 155 -26.12 -6.75 -4.19
CA ASP A 155 -26.19 -8.11 -4.76
C ASP A 155 -27.21 -8.11 -5.90
N VAL A 156 -26.73 -7.94 -7.14
CA VAL A 156 -27.49 -8.26 -8.35
C VAL A 156 -27.61 -9.78 -8.42
N THR A 157 -28.71 -10.29 -7.89
CA THR A 157 -29.18 -11.64 -8.18
C THR A 157 -29.57 -11.69 -9.67
N PRO A 158 -29.06 -12.63 -10.47
CA PRO A 158 -29.59 -12.84 -11.80
C PRO A 158 -30.96 -13.53 -11.67
N GLU A 159 -32.03 -12.78 -11.94
CA GLU A 159 -33.34 -13.35 -12.26
C GLU A 159 -33.28 -13.96 -13.67
N GLY A 160 -33.72 -15.21 -13.81
CA GLY A 160 -34.18 -15.78 -15.09
C GLY A 160 -33.50 -17.06 -15.53
#